data_AF-A0A6C1PF26-F1
#
_entry.id   AF-A0A6C1PF26-F1
#
_cell.length_a   1.000
_cell.length_b   1.000
_cell.length_c   1.000
_cell.angle_alpha   90.00
_cell.angle_beta   90.00
_cell.angle_gamma   90.00
#
_symmetry.space_group_name_H-M   'P 1'
#
loop_
_entity.id
_entity.type
_entity.pdbx_description
1 polymer ?
#
loop_
_entity_poly.entity_id
_entity_poly.type
_entity_poly.pdbx_seq_one_letter_code
_entity_poly.pdbx_strand_id
1 'polypeptide(L)' 'MRLVFATRSWDDYQYRQKNGKRIVRPINDLIKEIQREPFEGIGKPEPLKHQLQGRCAFDWSSN' A
#
# COMPACT_ATOMS: atom_id res chain seq x y z
N MET A 1 11.33 -2.39 9.51
CA MET A 1 11.09 -1.15 8.74
C MET A 1 10.13 -0.24 9.51
N ARG A 2 10.34 1.08 9.54
CA ARG A 2 9.40 2.03 10.17
C ARG A 2 8.30 2.38 9.16
N LEU A 3 7.05 2.07 9.49
CA LEU A 3 5.89 2.44 8.68
C LEU A 3 5.58 3.93 8.91
N VAL A 4 5.59 4.72 7.85
CA VAL A 4 5.28 6.15 7.92
C VAL A 4 4.14 6.43 6.95
N PHE A 5 3.01 6.89 7.47
CA PHE A 5 1.89 7.35 6.65
C PHE A 5 1.99 8.85 6.42
N ALA A 6 1.65 9.30 5.21
CA ALA A 6 1.32 10.69 4.98
C ALA A 6 -0.03 11.01 5.65
N THR A 7 -0.20 12.24 6.14
CA THR A 7 -1.41 12.66 6.87
C THR A 7 -2.69 12.38 6.08
N ARG A 8 -2.72 12.71 4.79
CA ARG A 8 -3.86 12.40 3.90
C ARG A 8 -4.14 10.91 3.78
N SER A 9 -3.09 10.10 3.68
CA SER A 9 -3.23 8.64 3.58
C SER A 9 -3.75 8.02 4.88
N TRP A 10 -3.43 8.62 6.03
CA TRP A 10 -3.95 8.20 7.32
C TRP A 10 -5.44 8.50 7.46
N ASP A 11 -5.88 9.71 7.05
CA ASP A 11 -7.29 10.08 7.05
C ASP A 11 -8.12 9.17 6.13
N ASP A 12 -7.62 8.88 4.93
CA ASP A 12 -8.25 7.93 4.00
C ASP A 12 -8.33 6.51 4.59
N TYR A 13 -7.28 6.07 5.28
CA TYR A 13 -7.26 4.77 5.94
C TYR A 13 -8.31 4.70 7.07
N GLN A 14 -8.43 5.76 7.89
CA GLN A 14 -9.44 5.85 8.93
C GLN A 14 -10.87 5.91 8.37
N TYR A 15 -11.08 6.66 7.29
CA TYR A 15 -12.36 6.71 6.58
C TYR A 15 -12.75 5.32 6.06
N ARG A 16 -11.80 4.56 5.48
CA ARG A 16 -12.04 3.20 5.00
C ARG A 16 -12.30 2.20 6.13
N GLN A 17 -11.66 2.37 7.29
CA GLN A 17 -12.00 1.59 8.49
C GLN A 17 -13.45 1.76 8.93
N LYS A 18 -13.98 2.98 8.87
CA LYS A 18 -15.36 3.28 9.26
C LYS A 18 -16.38 2.84 8.20
N ASN A 19 -16.05 2.99 6.92
CA ASN A 19 -17.00 2.77 5.82
C ASN A 19 -16.99 1.36 5.21
N GLY A 20 -16.01 0.49 5.53
CA GLY A 20 -16.06 -0.90 5.07
C GLY A 20 -14.79 -1.72 5.29
N LYS A 21 -14.90 -2.77 6.12
CA LYS A 21 -13.78 -3.68 6.47
C LYS A 21 -13.24 -4.50 5.28
N ARG A 22 -13.98 -4.61 4.18
CA ARG A 22 -13.57 -5.39 2.99
C ARG A 22 -12.28 -4.87 2.36
N ILE A 23 -12.03 -3.56 2.43
CA ILE A 23 -10.85 -2.92 1.80
C ILE A 23 -9.68 -2.82 2.79
N VAL A 24 -9.94 -2.81 4.10
CA VAL A 24 -8.89 -2.65 5.12
C VAL A 24 -8.02 -3.90 5.27
N ARG A 25 -8.62 -5.10 5.18
CA ARG A 25 -7.88 -6.37 5.25
C ARG A 25 -6.77 -6.45 4.19
N PRO A 26 -7.07 -6.32 2.88
CA PRO A 26 -6.05 -6.40 1.85
C PRO A 26 -5.02 -5.26 1.92
N ILE A 27 -5.37 -4.05 2.40
CA ILE A 27 -4.37 -2.99 2.67
C ILE A 27 -3.39 -3.43 3.76
N ASN A 28 -3.90 -4.00 4.86
CA ASN A 28 -3.05 -4.48 5.95
C ASN A 28 -2.16 -5.65 5.52
N ASP A 29 -2.67 -6.54 4.67
CA ASP A 29 -1.90 -7.66 4.13
C ASP A 29 -0.80 -7.16 3.18
N LEU A 30 -1.09 -6.19 2.30
CA LEU A 30 -0.09 -5.50 1.47
C LEU A 30 1.01 -4.84 2.31
N ILE A 31 0.64 -4.11 3.38
CA ILE A 31 1.63 -3.46 4.25
C ILE A 31 2.55 -4.50 4.91
N LYS A 32 2.00 -5.63 5.36
CA LYS A 32 2.81 -6.72 5.94
C LYS A 32 3.75 -7.34 4.91
N GLU A 33 3.28 -7.51 3.68
CA GLU A 33 4.11 -8.06 2.61
C GLU A 33 5.25 -7.11 2.26
N ILE A 34 4.97 -5.82 2.07
CA ILE A 34 6.00 -4.78 1.83
C ILE A 34 7.02 -4.70 2.98
N GLN A 35 6.59 -4.99 4.21
CA GLN A 35 7.49 -5.05 5.36
C GLN A 35 8.43 -6.24 5.34
N ARG A 36 8.03 -7.36 4.73
CA ARG A 36 8.89 -8.54 4.51
C ARG A 36 9.75 -8.35 3.27
N GLU A 37 9.10 -8.12 2.13
CA GLU A 37 9.70 -8.01 0.81
C GLU A 37 9.16 -6.74 0.09
N PRO A 38 9.91 -5.64 0.07
CA PRO A 38 9.42 -4.36 -0.45
C PRO A 38 9.34 -4.28 -1.98
N PHE A 39 9.99 -5.19 -2.69
CA PHE A 39 10.09 -5.21 -4.16
C PHE A 39 9.57 -6.51 -4.79
N GLU A 40 9.18 -7.49 -3.98
CA GLU A 40 8.57 -8.76 -4.41
C GLU A 40 7.32 -8.98 -3.56
N GLY A 41 6.21 -9.42 -4.18
CA GLY A 41 4.98 -9.68 -3.45
C GLY A 41 3.68 -9.33 -4.19
N ILE A 42 2.60 -9.30 -3.42
CA ILE A 42 1.21 -9.20 -3.90
C ILE A 42 0.93 -7.79 -4.45
N GLY A 43 0.30 -7.71 -5.62
CA GLY A 43 -0.14 -6.45 -6.24
C GLY A 43 0.78 -5.86 -7.30
N LYS A 44 1.75 -6.65 -7.80
CA LYS A 44 2.71 -6.25 -8.85
C LYS A 44 3.35 -4.88 -8.56
N PRO A 45 4.27 -4.81 -7.58
CA PRO A 45 5.00 -3.58 -7.31
C PRO A 45 5.74 -3.13 -8.58
N GLU A 46 5.21 -2.14 -9.26
CA GLU A 46 5.87 -1.59 -10.43
C GLU A 46 6.87 -0.52 -9.98
N PRO A 47 8.16 -0.65 -10.34
CA PRO A 47 9.15 0.36 -10.02
C PRO A 47 8.84 1.62 -10.83
N LEU A 48 8.54 2.71 -10.12
CA LEU A 48 8.27 3.99 -10.76
C LEU A 48 9.58 4.59 -11.29
N LYS A 49 9.55 5.07 -12.54
CA LYS A 49 10.72 5.62 -13.22
C LYS A 49 10.90 7.13 -12.92
N HIS A 50 12.07 7.67 -13.26
CA HIS A 50 12.43 9.09 -13.18
C HIS A 50 12.37 9.67 -11.75
N GLN A 51 11.62 10.76 -11.51
CA GLN A 51 11.59 11.48 -10.22
C GLN A 51 10.99 10.67 -9.05
N LEU A 52 10.48 9.47 -9.33
CA LEU A 52 9.89 8.56 -8.37
C LEU A 52 10.75 7.31 -8.13
N GLN A 53 12.02 7.31 -8.59
CA GLN A 53 12.97 6.24 -8.29
C GLN A 53 13.09 6.01 -6.78
N GLY A 54 12.98 4.74 -6.36
CA GLY A 54 12.93 4.33 -4.96
C GLY A 54 11.52 4.23 -4.37
N ARG A 55 10.47 4.44 -5.18
CA ARG A 55 9.06 4.21 -4.81
C ARG A 55 8.44 3.09 -5.68
N CYS A 56 7.55 2.32 -5.09
CA CYS A 56 6.77 1.27 -5.76
C CYS A 56 5.28 1.65 -5.75
N ALA A 57 4.59 1.41 -6.87
CA ALA A 57 3.14 1.51 -6.98
C ALA A 57 2.52 0.11 -7.08
N PHE A 58 1.37 -0.09 -6.44
CA PHE A 58 0.63 -1.35 -6.49
C PHE A 58 -0.68 -1.11 -7.25
N ASP A 59 -0.91 -1.89 -8.29
CA ASP A 59 -2.17 -1.84 -9.02
C ASP A 59 -3.21 -2.71 -8.32
N TRP A 60 -4.26 -2.05 -7.84
CA TRP A 60 -5.37 -2.65 -7.11
C TRP A 60 -6.56 -3.00 -8.01
N SER A 61 -6.50 -2.67 -9.30
CA SER A 61 -7.60 -2.85 -10.25
C SER A 61 -7.79 -4.29 -10.75
N SER A 62 -6.85 -5.18 -10.43
CA SER A 62 -6.78 -6.53 -11.00
C SER A 62 -7.40 -7.66 -10.14
N ASN A 63 -8.23 -7.37 -9.12
CA ASN A 63 -8.88 -8.40 -8.31
C ASN A 63 -10.34 -8.09 -7.98
#